data_AF-A0A2S9G9Q1-F1
#
_entry.id   AF-A0A2S9G9Q1-F1
#
_cell.length_a   1.000
_cell.length_b   1.000
_cell.length_c   1.000
_cell.angle_alpha   90.00
_cell.angle_beta   90.00
_cell.angle_gamma   90.00
#
_symmetry.space_group_name_H-M   'P 1'
#
loop_
_entity.id
_entity.type
_entity.pdbx_description
1 polymer ?
#
loop_
_entity_poly.entity_id
_entity_poly.type
_entity_poly.pdbx_seq_one_letter_code
_entity_poly.pdbx_strand_id
1 'polypeptide(L)' 'MLNGFVAARARLLSVAHRILGSAHDAEDAVQTAWLRVQAAPSREIDNVPA' A
#
# COMPACT_ATOMS: atom_id res chain seq x y z
N MET A 1 -0.90 10.53 7.97
CA MET A 1 -1.21 9.17 7.51
C MET A 1 -0.91 8.93 6.04
N LEU A 2 -1.53 9.64 5.08
CA LEU A 2 -1.32 9.37 3.64
C LEU A 2 0.14 9.56 3.15
N ASN A 3 0.90 10.47 3.76
CA ASN A 3 2.30 10.73 3.39
C ASN A 3 3.22 9.51 3.58
N GLY A 4 2.92 8.66 4.58
CA GLY A 4 3.69 7.44 4.83
C GLY A 4 3.47 6.37 3.77
N PHE A 5 2.23 6.24 3.26
CA PHE A 5 1.93 5.31 2.19
C PHE A 5 2.57 5.77 0.86
N VAL A 6 2.50 7.07 0.54
CA VAL A 6 3.16 7.62 -0.66
C VAL A 6 4.68 7.39 -0.60
N ALA A 7 5.30 7.64 0.55
CA ALA A 7 6.72 7.37 0.77
C ALA A 7 7.07 5.87 0.65
N ALA A 8 6.17 4.98 1.07
CA ALA A 8 6.36 3.53 0.99
C ALA A 8 5.99 2.92 -0.37
N ARG A 9 5.37 3.68 -1.30
CA ARG A 9 4.76 3.13 -2.54
C ARG A 9 5.71 2.28 -3.36
N ALA A 10 6.96 2.72 -3.54
CA ALA A 10 7.97 1.96 -4.28
C ALA A 10 8.32 0.62 -3.59
N ARG A 11 8.41 0.62 -2.26
CA ARG A 11 8.64 -0.59 -1.47
C ARG A 11 7.44 -1.53 -1.54
N LEU A 12 6.22 -1.00 -1.45
CA LEU A 12 4.99 -1.78 -1.54
C LEU A 12 4.85 -2.45 -2.92
N LEU A 13 5.18 -1.74 -4.01
CA LEU A 13 5.22 -2.32 -5.35
C LEU A 13 6.25 -3.45 -5.46
N SER A 14 7.45 -3.26 -4.91
CA SER A 14 8.50 -4.29 -4.90
C SER A 14 8.05 -5.55 -4.16
N VAL A 15 7.41 -5.40 -3.00
CA VAL A 15 6.85 -6.52 -2.22
C VAL A 15 5.72 -7.20 -2.99
N ALA A 16 4.77 -6.44 -3.53
CA ALA A 16 3.63 -6.97 -4.27
C ALA A 16 4.08 -7.72 -5.54
N HIS A 17 5.06 -7.19 -6.26
CA HIS A 17 5.65 -7.85 -7.42
C HIS A 17 6.31 -9.18 -7.05
N ARG A 18 7.01 -9.23 -5.90
CA ARG A 18 7.63 -10.47 -5.42
C ARG A 18 6.61 -11.55 -5.04
N ILE A 19 5.42 -11.14 -4.59
CA ILE A 19 4.34 -12.07 -4.19
C ILE A 19 3.54 -12.53 -5.41
N LEU A 20 3.21 -11.62 -6.32
CA LEU A 20 2.28 -11.86 -7.43
C LEU A 20 2.97 -12.25 -8.73
N GLY A 21 4.26 -11.92 -8.89
CA GLY A 21 5.04 -12.25 -10.08
C GLY A 21 4.73 -11.41 -11.32
N SER A 22 3.86 -10.41 -11.20
CA SER A 22 3.41 -9.54 -12.29
C SER A 22 3.44 -8.07 -11.85
N ALA A 23 3.99 -7.20 -12.70
CA ALA A 23 4.01 -5.76 -12.46
C ALA A 23 2.61 -5.16 -12.46
N HIS A 24 1.75 -5.63 -13.38
CA HIS A 24 0.38 -5.15 -13.46
C HIS A 24 -0.43 -5.51 -12.21
N ASP A 25 -0.34 -6.76 -11.75
CA ASP A 25 -1.06 -7.20 -10.55
C ASP A 25 -0.51 -6.53 -9.28
N ALA A 26 0.80 -6.24 -9.25
CA ALA A 26 1.42 -5.49 -8.17
C ALA A 26 0.90 -4.04 -8.11
N GLU A 27 0.76 -3.38 -9.25
CA GLU A 27 0.20 -2.04 -9.34
C GLU A 27 -1.26 -2.01 -8.90
N ASP A 28 -2.08 -2.95 -9.36
CA ASP A 28 -3.49 -3.05 -8.98
C ASP A 28 -3.65 -3.32 -7.47
N ALA A 29 -2.84 -4.22 -6.91
CA ALA A 29 -2.86 -4.52 -5.49
C ALA A 29 -2.50 -3.30 -4.62
N VAL A 30 -1.44 -2.56 -5.00
CA VAL A 30 -1.04 -1.34 -4.29
C VAL A 30 -2.08 -0.23 -4.44
N GLN A 31 -2.68 -0.10 -5.61
CA GLN A 31 -3.75 0.87 -5.86
C GLN A 31 -5.01 0.56 -5.03
N THR A 32 -5.41 -0.70 -4.98
CA THR A 32 -6.52 -1.17 -4.15
C THR A 32 -6.25 -0.91 -2.66
N ALA A 33 -5.03 -1.16 -2.18
CA ALA A 33 -4.63 -0.85 -0.82
C ALA A 33 -4.72 0.65 -0.51
N TRP A 34 -4.29 1.51 -1.44
CA TRP A 34 -4.41 2.96 -1.31
C TRP A 34 -5.87 3.40 -1.14
N LEU A 35 -6.79 2.88 -1.98
CA LEU A 35 -8.20 3.20 -1.89
C LEU A 35 -8.80 2.81 -0.54
N ARG A 36 -8.41 1.65 0.01
CA ARG A 36 -8.84 1.21 1.34
C ARG A 36 -8.33 2.13 2.45
N VAL A 37 -7.06 2.55 2.38
CA VAL A 37 -6.47 3.50 3.34
C VAL A 37 -7.15 4.86 3.28
N GLN A 38 -7.51 5.35 2.09
CA GLN A 38 -8.24 6.61 1.93
C GLN A 38 -9.69 6.53 2.46
N ALA A 39 -10.33 5.37 2.33
CA ALA A 39 -11.69 5.14 2.79
C ALA A 39 -11.78 4.84 4.30
N ALA A 40 -10.68 4.47 4.95
CA ALA A 40 -10.66 4.17 6.37
C ALA A 40 -10.75 5.45 7.23
N PRO A 41 -11.58 5.47 8.29
CA PRO A 41 -11.59 6.58 9.22
C PRO A 41 -10.20 6.72 9.86
N SER A 42 -9.71 7.96 9.97
CA SER A 42 -8.31 8.34 10.26
C SER A 42 -7.74 7.86 11.60
N ARG A 43 -8.49 7.06 12.36
CA ARG A 43 -8.16 6.56 13.70
C ARG A 43 -7.85 5.05 13.73
N GLU A 44 -8.16 4.29 12.68
CA GLU A 44 -7.98 2.82 12.69
C GLU A 44 -6.70 2.32 12.02
N ILE A 45 -6.13 3.07 11.06
CA ILE A 45 -4.91 2.66 10.36
C ILE A 45 -3.69 3.18 11.15
N ASP A 46 -3.41 2.58 12.29
CA ASP A 46 -2.13 2.80 12.97
C ASP A 46 -1.08 1.89 12.34
N ASN A 47 -0.08 2.49 11.69
CA ASN A 47 1.05 1.74 11.15
C ASN A 47 1.91 1.34 12.35
N VAL A 48 1.76 0.11 12.83
CA VAL A 48 2.54 -0.42 13.95
C VAL A 48 4.02 -0.20 13.62
N PRO A 49 4.77 0.57 14.43
CA PRO A 49 6.19 0.74 14.19
C PRO A 49 6.86 -0.63 14.25
N ALA A 50 7.75 -0.88 13.28
CA ALA A 50 8.60 -2.07 13.27
C ALA A 50 9.58 -2.05 14.45
#